data_AF-A0A520HN67-F1
#
_entry.id   AF-A0A520HN67-F1
#
_cell.length_a   1.000
_cell.length_b   1.000
_cell.length_c   1.000
_cell.angle_alpha   90.00
_cell.angle_beta   90.00
_cell.angle_gamma   90.00
#
_symmetry.space_group_name_H-M   'P 1'
#
loop_
_entity.id
_entity.type
_entity.pdbx_description
1 polymer ?
#
loop_
_entity_poly.entity_id
_entity_poly.type
_entity_poly.pdbx_seq_one_letter_code
_entity_poly.pdbx_strand_id
1 'polypeptide(L)'
;MKTMLLAAFLCTAAAPAIAADAVRSQAGRLKDGSAIEAVTLRNKRGVEARVITYGATLQSLIAPDRRGKRAEVTLGYDDAADYEARPSYFGVTVGRYANRIAGGRFA
;
A
#
# COMPACT_ATOMS: atom_id res chain seq x y z
N MET A 1 2.10 -63.81 -11.22
CA MET A 1 1.22 -63.31 -10.14
C MET A 1 2.02 -62.34 -9.26
N LYS A 2 1.82 -61.03 -9.43
CA LYS A 2 1.88 -59.96 -8.41
C LYS A 2 1.80 -58.60 -9.10
N THR A 3 0.55 -58.15 -9.24
CA THR A 3 0.13 -56.75 -9.29
C THR A 3 0.69 -55.99 -8.08
N MET A 4 1.08 -54.72 -8.23
CA MET A 4 0.39 -53.58 -7.57
C MET A 4 1.11 -52.23 -7.74
N LEU A 5 0.31 -51.29 -8.26
CA LEU A 5 0.19 -49.85 -7.95
C LEU A 5 1.41 -48.94 -8.17
N LEU A 6 1.35 -48.25 -9.32
CA LEU A 6 1.96 -46.95 -9.54
C LEU A 6 1.03 -45.88 -8.94
N ALA A 7 1.43 -45.25 -7.83
CA ALA A 7 0.69 -44.13 -7.25
C ALA A 7 0.94 -42.88 -8.10
N ALA A 8 -0.10 -42.40 -8.80
CA ALA A 8 -0.06 -41.14 -9.51
C ALA A 8 -0.04 -39.99 -8.48
N PHE A 9 1.12 -39.35 -8.33
CA PHE A 9 1.27 -38.16 -7.52
C PHE A 9 0.55 -37.00 -8.24
N LEU A 10 -0.70 -36.74 -7.86
CA LEU A 10 -1.45 -35.60 -8.37
C LEU A 10 -0.88 -34.33 -7.72
N CYS A 11 0.16 -33.78 -8.34
CA CYS A 11 0.75 -32.51 -7.95
C CYS A 11 -0.26 -31.41 -8.30
N THR A 12 -1.08 -31.02 -7.32
CA THR A 12 -1.92 -29.82 -7.44
C THR A 12 -0.98 -28.62 -7.49
N ALA A 13 -0.65 -28.16 -8.69
CA ALA A 13 0.05 -26.89 -8.85
C ALA A 13 -0.87 -25.80 -8.30
N ALA A 14 -0.55 -25.29 -7.10
CA ALA A 14 -1.15 -24.07 -6.60
C ALA A 14 -0.94 -23.00 -7.68
N ALA A 15 -2.03 -22.45 -8.22
CA ALA A 15 -1.93 -21.33 -9.14
C ALA A 15 -1.02 -20.28 -8.49
N PRO A 16 -0.03 -19.71 -9.21
CA PRO A 16 0.84 -18.72 -8.62
C PRO A 16 -0.06 -17.62 -8.09
N ALA A 17 -0.05 -17.40 -6.78
CA ALA A 17 -0.68 -16.25 -6.20
C ALA A 17 -0.18 -15.05 -7.01
N ILE A 18 -1.08 -14.21 -7.50
CA ILE A 18 -0.74 -12.95 -8.15
C ILE A 18 -0.24 -12.03 -7.02
N ALA A 19 0.94 -12.35 -6.47
CA ALA A 19 1.56 -11.58 -5.42
C ALA A 19 1.98 -10.25 -6.04
N ALA A 20 1.53 -9.17 -5.42
CA ALA A 20 2.10 -7.87 -5.68
C ALA A 20 3.52 -7.86 -5.11
N ASP A 21 4.48 -7.30 -5.86
CA ASP A 21 5.83 -7.06 -5.33
C ASP A 21 5.74 -5.94 -4.28
N ALA A 22 6.42 -6.12 -3.15
CA ALA A 22 6.49 -5.13 -2.08
C ALA A 22 7.95 -4.74 -1.83
N VAL A 23 8.27 -3.46 -2.04
CA VAL A 23 9.63 -2.92 -1.87
C VAL A 23 9.61 -1.84 -0.80
N ARG A 24 10.49 -1.96 0.19
CA ARG A 24 10.69 -0.95 1.24
C ARG A 24 11.86 -0.03 0.86
N SER A 25 11.72 1.27 1.13
CA SER A 25 12.74 2.30 0.85
C SER A 25 12.70 3.40 1.91
N GLN A 26 13.79 4.16 2.09
CA GLN A 26 13.73 5.41 2.86
C GLN A 26 12.90 6.46 2.11
N ALA A 27 12.11 7.23 2.84
CA ALA A 27 11.19 8.22 2.29
C ALA A 27 11.39 9.65 2.86
N GLY A 28 12.12 9.80 3.96
CA GLY A 28 12.42 11.10 4.54
C GLY A 28 12.68 11.03 6.04
N ARG A 29 12.65 12.18 6.70
CA ARG A 29 12.69 12.30 8.15
C ARG A 29 11.70 13.36 8.61
N LEU A 30 11.12 13.16 9.79
CA LEU A 30 10.33 14.19 10.48
C LEU A 30 11.24 15.25 11.08
N LYS A 31 10.65 16.37 11.51
CA LYS A 31 11.37 17.48 12.17
C LYS A 31 12.13 17.06 13.43
N ASP A 32 11.64 16.03 14.12
CA ASP A 32 12.29 15.45 15.31
C ASP A 32 13.44 14.47 14.97
N GLY A 33 13.71 14.25 13.68
CA GLY A 33 14.75 13.35 13.18
C GLY A 33 14.30 11.90 12.94
N SER A 34 13.08 11.54 13.33
CA SER A 34 12.50 10.20 13.11
C SER A 34 12.50 9.84 11.63
N ALA A 35 12.96 8.66 11.29
CA ALA A 35 13.00 8.20 9.91
C ALA A 35 11.60 7.83 9.40
N ILE A 36 11.31 8.22 8.16
CA ILE A 36 10.12 7.81 7.42
C ILE A 36 10.57 6.82 6.34
N GLU A 37 9.86 5.71 6.26
CA GLU A 37 10.05 4.71 5.21
C GLU A 37 8.80 4.68 4.32
N ALA A 38 8.95 4.12 3.13
CA ALA A 38 7.85 3.83 2.22
C ALA A 38 7.86 2.35 1.85
N VAL A 39 6.65 1.78 1.75
CA VAL A 39 6.39 0.49 1.12
C VAL A 39 5.70 0.76 -0.21
N THR A 40 6.31 0.32 -1.30
CA THR A 40 5.76 0.41 -2.65
C THR A 40 5.27 -0.96 -3.09
N LEU A 41 3.98 -1.06 -3.38
CA LEU A 41 3.28 -2.26 -3.83
C LEU A 41 3.05 -2.17 -5.33
N ARG A 42 3.41 -3.21 -6.09
CA ARG A 42 3.20 -3.25 -7.55
C ARG A 42 2.54 -4.54 -7.96
N ASN A 43 1.48 -4.48 -8.76
CA ASN A 43 0.86 -5.67 -9.32
C ASN A 43 1.19 -5.86 -10.81
N LYS A 44 0.95 -7.07 -11.32
CA LYS A 44 1.16 -7.41 -12.74
C LYS A 44 0.20 -6.70 -13.71
N ARG A 45 -0.78 -5.96 -13.21
CA ARG A 45 -1.81 -5.24 -13.98
C ARG A 45 -1.52 -3.74 -14.10
N GLY A 46 -0.34 -3.28 -13.67
CA GLY A 46 0.10 -1.89 -13.84
C GLY A 46 -0.38 -0.92 -12.74
N VAL A 47 -0.95 -1.44 -11.66
CA VAL A 47 -1.26 -0.66 -10.46
C VAL A 47 -0.05 -0.63 -9.54
N GLU A 48 0.24 0.56 -9.01
CA GLU A 48 1.31 0.79 -8.07
C GLU A 48 0.81 1.71 -6.94
N ALA A 49 1.05 1.32 -5.69
CA ALA A 49 0.67 2.10 -4.51
C ALA A 49 1.89 2.32 -3.63
N ARG A 50 2.12 3.54 -3.17
CA ARG A 50 3.19 3.89 -2.24
C ARG A 50 2.59 4.35 -0.92
N VAL A 51 2.91 3.63 0.15
CA VAL A 51 2.45 3.95 1.52
C VAL A 51 3.64 4.32 2.39
N ILE A 52 3.60 5.46 3.05
CA ILE A 52 4.64 5.91 3.98
C ILE A 52 4.29 5.55 5.43
N THR A 53 5.32 5.35 6.26
CA THR A 53 5.14 4.98 7.67
C THR A 53 4.54 6.09 8.52
N TYR A 54 4.63 7.35 8.07
CA TYR A 54 3.96 8.47 8.71
C TYR A 54 2.44 8.40 8.48
N GLY A 55 1.69 8.11 9.53
CA GLY A 55 0.22 8.02 9.49
C GLY A 55 -0.34 6.90 8.60
N ALA A 56 0.49 5.92 8.22
CA ALA A 56 0.17 4.91 7.19
C ALA A 56 -0.44 5.55 5.94
N THR A 57 0.15 6.65 5.48
CA THR A 57 -0.41 7.51 4.44
C THR A 57 -0.20 6.90 3.06
N LEU A 58 -1.26 6.77 2.27
CA LEU A 58 -1.19 6.49 0.84
C LEU A 58 -0.65 7.74 0.13
N GLN A 59 0.66 7.76 -0.11
CA GLN A 59 1.36 8.89 -0.70
C GLN A 59 1.12 9.01 -2.22
N SER A 60 1.01 7.87 -2.90
CA SER A 60 0.84 7.81 -4.36
C SER A 60 0.04 6.56 -4.75
N LEU A 61 -0.84 6.71 -5.74
CA LEU A 61 -1.55 5.61 -6.39
C LEU A 61 -1.52 5.83 -7.90
N ILE A 62 -0.75 5.00 -8.59
CA ILE A 62 -0.67 5.00 -10.05
C ILE A 62 -1.52 3.86 -10.59
N ALA A 63 -2.47 4.17 -11.47
CA ALA A 63 -3.36 3.18 -12.08
C ALA A 63 -3.50 3.40 -13.60
N PRO A 64 -3.72 2.32 -14.39
CA PRO A 64 -4.00 2.42 -15.82
C PRO A 64 -5.45 2.86 -16.11
N ASP A 65 -5.64 3.68 -17.14
CA ASP A 65 -6.95 3.97 -17.73
C ASP A 65 -7.46 2.81 -18.62
N ARG A 66 -8.61 2.98 -19.27
CA ARG A 66 -9.20 1.98 -20.19
C ARG A 66 -8.28 1.59 -21.35
N ARG A 67 -7.33 2.43 -21.73
CA ARG A 67 -6.35 2.20 -22.80
C ARG A 67 -4.99 1.73 -22.25
N GLY A 68 -4.90 1.45 -20.95
CA GLY A 68 -3.66 1.04 -20.29
C GLY A 68 -2.72 2.19 -19.94
N LYS A 69 -3.10 3.46 -20.17
CA LYS A 69 -2.25 4.61 -19.83
C LYS A 69 -2.23 4.81 -18.32
N ARG A 70 -1.05 4.71 -17.72
CA ARG A 70 -0.84 4.91 -16.28
C ARG A 70 -0.83 6.40 -15.93
N ALA A 71 -1.46 6.75 -14.82
CA ALA A 71 -1.43 8.10 -14.24
C ALA A 71 -1.53 8.04 -12.70
N GLU A 72 -0.98 9.05 -12.04
CA GLU A 72 -1.25 9.32 -10.62
C GLU A 72 -2.72 9.74 -10.45
N VAL A 73 -3.41 9.13 -9.49
CA VAL A 73 -4.84 9.38 -9.24
C VAL A 73 -5.13 9.93 -7.85
N THR A 74 -4.11 10.21 -7.04
CA THR A 74 -4.23 10.84 -5.73
C THR A 74 -3.64 12.25 -5.69
N LEU A 75 -4.12 13.04 -4.74
CA LEU A 75 -3.47 14.28 -4.32
C LEU A 75 -2.51 13.96 -3.18
N GLY A 76 -1.37 14.64 -3.14
CA GLY A 76 -0.37 14.41 -2.12
C GLY A 76 0.86 15.29 -2.31
N TYR A 77 1.89 14.99 -1.52
CA TYR A 77 3.22 15.61 -1.62
C TYR A 77 4.26 14.57 -2.06
N ASP A 78 5.23 15.03 -2.84
CA ASP A 78 6.36 14.22 -3.28
C ASP A 78 7.30 13.90 -2.10
N ASP A 79 7.54 14.88 -1.21
CA ASP A 79 8.32 14.70 0.01
C ASP A 79 7.44 14.21 1.16
N ALA A 80 7.89 13.17 1.87
CA ALA A 80 7.17 12.65 3.04
C ALA A 80 7.14 13.64 4.22
N ALA A 81 8.16 14.49 4.38
CA ALA A 81 8.23 15.49 5.44
C ALA A 81 7.17 16.60 5.27
N ASP A 82 6.68 16.81 4.04
CA ASP A 82 5.64 17.80 3.77
C ASP A 82 4.28 17.44 4.38
N TYR A 83 4.02 16.16 4.62
CA TYR A 83 2.80 15.73 5.31
C TYR A 83 2.78 16.19 6.77
N GLU A 84 3.94 16.37 7.41
CA GLU A 84 4.06 16.98 8.73
C GLU A 84 4.01 18.51 8.64
N ALA A 85 4.66 19.09 7.64
CA ALA A 85 4.76 20.55 7.51
C ALA A 85 3.45 21.22 7.06
N ARG A 86 2.63 20.53 6.27
CA ARG A 86 1.43 21.07 5.60
C ARG A 86 0.25 20.10 5.71
N PRO A 87 -0.35 19.95 6.91
CA PRO A 87 -1.36 18.91 7.15
C PRO A 87 -2.66 19.17 6.38
N SER A 88 -2.90 18.38 5.32
CA SER A 88 -4.11 18.46 4.47
C SER A 88 -4.94 17.16 4.46
N TYR A 89 -4.61 16.19 5.32
CA TYR A 89 -5.26 14.87 5.42
C TYR A 89 -5.32 14.07 4.09
N PHE A 90 -4.44 14.35 3.13
CA PHE A 90 -4.36 13.59 1.88
C PHE A 90 -3.86 12.16 2.13
N GLY A 91 -4.63 11.16 1.70
CA GLY A 91 -4.23 9.76 1.74
C GLY A 91 -4.01 9.17 3.14
N VAL A 92 -4.24 9.93 4.22
CA VAL A 92 -3.90 9.52 5.58
C VAL A 92 -4.87 8.46 6.12
N THR A 93 -4.37 7.61 7.00
CA THR A 93 -5.24 6.72 7.79
C THR A 93 -5.78 7.49 9.01
N VAL A 94 -7.07 7.84 9.00
CA VAL A 94 -7.70 8.64 10.06
C VAL A 94 -8.09 7.75 11.25
N GLY A 95 -7.72 8.16 12.47
CA GLY A 95 -8.09 7.46 13.70
C GLY A 95 -7.76 8.24 14.98
N ARG A 96 -8.23 7.80 16.16
CA ARG A 96 -9.08 6.62 16.42
C ARG A 96 -10.56 6.82 16.09
N TYR A 97 -10.99 8.04 15.79
CA TYR A 97 -12.34 8.34 15.35
C TYR A 97 -12.25 9.26 14.14
N ALA A 98 -12.90 8.89 13.03
CA ALA A 98 -12.96 9.73 11.85
C ALA A 98 -14.16 10.67 11.92
N ASN A 99 -14.00 11.88 11.39
CA ASN A 99 -15.01 12.93 11.39
C ASN A 99 -15.27 13.53 12.80
N ARG A 100 -16.45 14.10 13.03
CA ARG A 100 -16.76 14.96 14.17
C ARG A 100 -17.44 14.17 15.29
N ILE A 101 -17.00 14.44 16.52
CA ILE A 101 -17.73 14.08 17.74
C ILE A 101 -18.42 15.36 18.25
N ALA A 102 -19.74 15.34 18.36
CA ALA A 102 -20.50 16.49 18.83
C ALA A 102 -20.04 16.90 20.24
N GLY A 103 -19.64 18.16 20.40
CA GLY A 103 -19.11 18.67 21.67
C GLY A 103 -17.82 18.00 22.17
N GLY A 104 -17.16 17.16 21.35
CA GLY A 104 -15.96 16.41 21.74
C GLY A 104 -16.18 15.42 22.89
N ARG A 105 -17.42 14.96 23.11
CA ARG A 105 -17.79 14.10 24.25
C ARG A 105 -18.57 12.87 23.77
N PHE A 106 -18.30 11.73 24.40
CA PHE A 106 -19.01 10.46 24.24
C PHE A 106 -18.93 9.68 25.58
N ALA A 107 -19.84 8.74 25.80
CA ALA A 107 -19.91 7.91 27.02
C ALA A 107 -19.46 6.47 26.74
#